data_AF-A0A7C7E3G4-F1
#
_entry.id   AF-A0A7C7E3G4-F1
#
_cell.length_a   1.000
_cell.length_b   1.000
_cell.length_c   1.000
_cell.angle_alpha   90.00
_cell.angle_beta   90.00
_cell.angle_gamma   90.00
#
_symmetry.space_group_name_H-M   'P 1'
#
loop_
_entity.id
_entity.type
_entity.pdbx_description
1 polymer ?
#
loop_
_entity_poly.entity_id
_entity_poly.type
_entity_poly.pdbx_seq_one_letter_code
_entity_poly.pdbx_strand_id
1 'polypeptide(L)'
;NSLGIVDCLSFGSEEGGIETLEKAAEVLAFESEEFREKLKEGLNKGLSFAVSRQEALKAVLESKSAQNMGNAAAAISQPNNILGIEYLKALKRFRSDIKPVTIKRMGQGYNSLERDSSFSSATAIRHYLNGLTDYTGIGSDPFLNGNMPAACINILAQEAAEGRSPVFPGHYADIIIHLFRNMPAERIAKLPYMGEGLENRLKKAAIGSVTLDDMVSAVVTSRYPASRIKRILFSMLTGMTAEFLDELKANGYAQYVRVLGFNDTGRLLLSRIRKKASLPVIVKPAGFRKLDNLAKRLFEHEIRSTDAYVLGFRSQNHRIGSKEYTASPVYIR
;
A
#
# COMPACT_ATOMS: atom_id res chain seq x y z
N ASN A 1 11.60 -11.09 8.03
CA ASN A 1 12.15 -11.81 9.20
C ASN A 1 11.19 -12.81 9.81
N SER A 2 9.96 -12.43 10.16
CA SER A 2 9.08 -13.27 10.99
C SER A 2 8.71 -14.66 10.45
N LEU A 3 8.89 -14.93 9.15
CA LEU A 3 8.70 -16.27 8.57
C LEU A 3 9.86 -17.24 8.88
N GLY A 4 11.05 -16.73 9.22
CA GLY A 4 12.23 -17.53 9.58
C GLY A 4 12.85 -18.37 8.46
N ILE A 5 12.39 -18.24 7.22
CA ILE A 5 12.85 -19.03 6.06
C ILE A 5 13.12 -18.19 4.79
N VAL A 6 13.03 -16.87 4.90
CA VAL A 6 13.22 -16.00 3.73
C VAL A 6 14.71 -15.72 3.59
N ASP A 7 15.29 -16.09 2.46
CA ASP A 7 16.71 -15.88 2.17
C ASP A 7 16.93 -14.58 1.37
N CYS A 8 16.02 -14.27 0.44
CA CYS A 8 16.14 -13.13 -0.46
C CYS A 8 14.83 -12.32 -0.53
N LEU A 9 14.96 -11.00 -0.72
CA LEU A 9 13.87 -10.09 -1.05
C LEU A 9 14.12 -9.48 -2.42
N SER A 10 13.30 -9.84 -3.41
CA SER A 10 13.39 -9.28 -4.76
C SER A 10 12.38 -8.15 -4.98
N PHE A 11 12.82 -7.02 -5.56
CA PHE A 11 11.94 -5.90 -5.91
C PHE A 11 12.38 -5.21 -7.21
N GLY A 12 11.42 -4.66 -7.95
CA GLY A 12 11.72 -3.84 -9.14
C GLY A 12 12.30 -2.48 -8.76
N SER A 13 13.24 -1.97 -9.55
CA SER A 13 13.77 -0.60 -9.49
C SER A 13 13.84 0.00 -10.89
N GLU A 14 13.84 1.32 -11.00
CA GLU A 14 13.88 1.98 -12.31
C GLU A 14 15.20 1.73 -13.06
N GLU A 15 16.32 1.63 -12.35
CA GLU A 15 17.66 1.49 -12.94
C GLU A 15 18.22 0.05 -12.87
N GLY A 16 17.72 -0.79 -11.95
CA GLY A 16 18.23 -2.15 -11.74
C GLY A 16 19.54 -2.24 -10.92
N GLY A 17 20.11 -1.10 -10.51
CA GLY A 17 21.30 -1.05 -9.66
C GLY A 17 20.95 -0.93 -8.17
N ILE A 18 21.51 -1.81 -7.34
CA ILE A 18 21.21 -1.83 -5.90
C ILE A 18 22.08 -0.85 -5.08
N GLU A 19 23.32 -0.60 -5.50
CA GLU A 19 24.32 0.14 -4.73
C GLU A 19 23.86 1.55 -4.34
N THR A 20 23.27 2.29 -5.28
CA THR A 20 22.74 3.64 -5.04
C THR A 20 21.61 3.61 -4.01
N LEU A 21 20.73 2.61 -4.09
CA LEU A 21 19.62 2.44 -3.16
C LEU A 21 20.11 2.06 -1.76
N GLU A 22 21.17 1.24 -1.66
CA GLU A 22 21.78 0.85 -0.39
C GLU A 22 22.44 2.02 0.33
N LYS A 23 23.20 2.86 -0.39
CA LYS A 23 23.78 4.10 0.15
C LYS A 23 22.70 5.04 0.67
N ALA A 24 21.64 5.23 -0.12
CA ALA A 24 20.50 6.04 0.29
C ALA A 24 19.81 5.47 1.55
N ALA A 25 19.58 4.17 1.58
CA ALA A 25 18.96 3.48 2.71
C ALA A 25 19.83 3.53 3.97
N GLU A 26 21.15 3.53 3.85
CA GLU A 26 22.07 3.64 4.98
C GLU A 26 21.98 5.01 5.67
N VAL A 27 21.98 6.09 4.89
CA VAL A 27 21.77 7.45 5.41
C VAL A 27 20.41 7.55 6.11
N LEU A 28 19.36 7.02 5.46
CA LEU A 28 17.99 7.10 5.95
C LEU A 28 17.67 6.14 7.11
N ALA A 29 18.43 5.06 7.30
CA ALA A 29 18.17 4.09 8.35
C ALA A 29 18.49 4.67 9.73
N PHE A 30 19.60 5.38 9.85
CA PHE A 30 20.10 5.91 11.12
C PHE A 30 19.96 7.43 11.24
N GLU A 31 19.80 8.13 10.12
CA GLU A 31 19.61 9.59 10.04
C GLU A 31 20.72 10.34 10.77
N SER A 32 21.88 10.51 10.12
CA SER A 32 23.02 11.25 10.68
C SER A 32 22.64 12.69 11.06
N GLU A 33 23.41 13.30 11.96
CA GLU A 33 23.21 14.69 12.37
C GLU A 33 23.22 15.64 11.17
N GLU A 34 24.21 15.49 10.27
CA GLU A 34 24.29 16.22 8.98
C GLU A 34 22.98 16.12 8.17
N PHE A 35 22.40 14.91 8.08
CA PHE A 35 21.14 14.71 7.36
C PHE A 35 19.96 15.41 8.05
N ARG A 36 19.89 15.33 9.39
CA ARG A 36 18.82 15.98 10.17
C ARG A 36 18.88 17.49 10.07
N GLU A 37 20.08 18.07 10.09
CA GLU A 37 20.29 19.51 9.89
C GLU A 37 19.81 19.95 8.51
N LYS A 38 20.24 19.27 7.45
CA LYS A 38 19.80 19.57 6.07
C LYS A 38 18.30 19.39 5.88
N LEU A 39 17.71 18.37 6.49
CA LEU A 39 16.26 18.18 6.48
C LEU A 39 15.54 19.35 7.15
N LYS A 40 16.04 19.81 8.30
CA LYS A 40 15.48 20.95 9.04
C LYS A 40 15.60 22.25 8.25
N GLU A 41 16.73 22.48 7.58
CA GLU A 41 16.92 23.62 6.67
C GLU A 41 15.85 23.62 5.56
N GLY A 42 15.61 22.48 4.90
CA GLY A 42 14.59 22.35 3.86
C GLY A 42 13.17 22.60 4.39
N LEU A 43 12.84 22.07 5.57
CA LEU A 43 11.54 22.30 6.20
C LEU A 43 11.33 23.77 6.59
N ASN A 44 12.37 24.44 7.09
CA ASN A 44 12.33 25.86 7.44
C ASN A 44 12.14 26.76 6.21
N LYS A 45 12.53 26.31 5.02
CA LYS A 45 12.24 26.97 3.74
C LYS A 45 10.80 26.78 3.26
N GLY A 46 9.95 26.09 4.02
CA GLY A 46 8.55 25.81 3.67
C GLY A 46 8.37 24.70 2.62
N LEU A 47 9.43 23.96 2.31
CA LEU A 47 9.34 22.82 1.39
C LEU A 47 8.54 21.68 2.04
N SER A 48 7.90 20.85 1.22
CA SER A 48 7.21 19.66 1.73
C SER A 48 8.22 18.67 2.31
N PHE A 49 7.82 17.89 3.31
CA PHE A 49 8.70 16.87 3.92
C PHE A 49 9.36 15.94 2.89
N ALA A 50 8.64 15.53 1.85
CA ALA A 50 9.19 14.67 0.81
C ALA A 50 10.32 15.38 0.03
N VAL A 51 10.11 16.65 -0.34
CA VAL A 51 11.11 17.46 -1.04
C VAL A 51 12.30 17.75 -0.14
N SER A 52 12.06 18.21 1.10
CA SER A 52 13.13 18.46 2.08
C SER A 52 13.97 17.22 2.36
N ARG A 53 13.34 16.04 2.47
CA ARG A 53 14.02 14.75 2.65
C ARG A 53 14.89 14.40 1.45
N GLN A 54 14.39 14.64 0.24
CA GLN A 54 15.12 14.37 -0.99
C GLN A 54 16.35 15.29 -1.13
N GLU A 55 16.19 16.60 -0.89
CA GLU A 55 17.29 17.56 -0.93
C GLU A 55 18.36 17.27 0.13
N ALA A 56 17.94 16.95 1.36
CA ALA A 56 18.85 16.59 2.44
C ALA A 56 19.65 15.33 2.10
N LEU A 57 18.99 14.30 1.55
CA LEU A 57 19.65 13.07 1.15
C LEU A 57 20.64 13.32 0.01
N LYS A 58 20.28 14.13 -0.98
CA LYS A 58 21.17 14.54 -2.07
C LYS A 58 22.44 15.21 -1.52
N ALA A 59 22.28 16.19 -0.64
CA ALA A 59 23.40 16.92 -0.05
C ALA A 59 24.38 15.99 0.68
N VAL A 60 23.87 15.04 1.49
CA VAL A 60 24.71 14.09 2.24
C VAL A 60 25.38 13.05 1.33
N LEU A 61 24.74 12.66 0.23
CA LEU A 61 25.35 11.71 -0.72
C LEU A 61 26.45 12.37 -1.56
N GLU A 62 26.25 13.63 -1.94
CA GLU A 62 27.23 14.45 -2.66
C GLU A 62 28.45 14.76 -1.79
N SER A 63 28.26 15.06 -0.49
CA SER A 63 29.38 15.32 0.44
C SER A 63 30.28 14.11 0.67
N LYS A 64 29.73 12.89 0.56
CA LYS A 64 30.44 11.62 0.82
C LYS A 64 31.09 10.98 -0.40
N SER A 65 30.87 11.52 -1.61
CA SER A 65 31.23 10.82 -2.85
C SER A 65 32.11 11.69 -3.74
N ALA A 66 33.34 11.26 -3.99
CA ALA A 66 34.27 11.91 -4.93
C ALA A 66 33.87 11.77 -6.42
N GLN A 67 32.76 11.07 -6.71
CA GLN A 67 32.22 10.91 -8.07
C GLN A 67 30.81 11.50 -8.15
N ASN A 68 30.55 12.21 -9.27
CA ASN A 68 29.29 12.85 -9.64
C ASN A 68 28.08 11.92 -9.48
N MET A 69 27.46 11.92 -8.30
CA MET A 69 26.17 11.28 -8.03
C MET A 69 24.97 12.19 -8.38
N GLY A 70 25.15 13.17 -9.28
CA GLY A 70 24.08 14.08 -9.72
C GLY A 70 22.83 13.34 -10.24
N ASN A 71 22.99 12.15 -10.82
CA ASN A 71 21.89 11.30 -11.27
C ASN A 71 21.25 10.44 -10.14
N ALA A 72 21.96 10.19 -9.04
CA ALA A 72 21.45 9.37 -7.93
C ALA A 72 20.24 10.01 -7.24
N ALA A 73 20.22 11.34 -7.11
CA ALA A 73 19.11 12.06 -6.47
C ALA A 73 17.81 12.03 -7.30
N ALA A 74 17.92 11.96 -8.63
CA ALA A 74 16.77 11.80 -9.53
C ALA A 74 16.30 10.34 -9.57
N ALA A 75 17.21 9.38 -9.43
CA ALA A 75 16.87 7.97 -9.29
C ALA A 75 16.05 7.73 -8.01
N ILE A 76 16.48 8.30 -6.88
CA ILE A 76 15.87 8.08 -5.55
C ILE A 76 14.41 8.58 -5.46
N SER A 77 13.99 9.53 -6.31
CA SER A 77 12.62 10.07 -6.27
C SER A 77 11.58 9.23 -7.02
N GLN A 78 12.00 8.20 -7.73
CA GLN A 78 11.09 7.34 -8.48
C GLN A 78 10.33 6.38 -7.55
N PRO A 79 9.05 6.06 -7.83
CA PRO A 79 8.21 5.31 -6.90
C PRO A 79 8.78 3.94 -6.47
N ASN A 80 9.36 3.16 -7.39
CA ASN A 80 9.89 1.84 -7.03
C ASN A 80 11.22 1.96 -6.28
N ASN A 81 12.07 2.92 -6.66
CA ASN A 81 13.28 3.24 -5.90
C ASN A 81 12.96 3.72 -4.47
N ILE A 82 11.94 4.56 -4.27
CA ILE A 82 11.48 4.95 -2.93
C ILE A 82 11.09 3.71 -2.11
N LEU A 83 10.30 2.80 -2.69
CA LEU A 83 9.92 1.55 -2.01
C LEU A 83 11.13 0.65 -1.73
N GLY A 84 12.03 0.49 -2.70
CA GLY A 84 13.28 -0.26 -2.56
C GLY A 84 14.14 0.24 -1.41
N ILE A 85 14.31 1.56 -1.31
CA ILE A 85 15.03 2.21 -0.21
C ILE A 85 14.34 1.94 1.13
N GLU A 86 13.00 2.00 1.21
CA GLU A 86 12.28 1.68 2.44
C GLU A 86 12.42 0.18 2.83
N TYR A 87 12.49 -0.75 1.86
CA TYR A 87 12.81 -2.15 2.14
C TYR A 87 14.23 -2.30 2.70
N LEU A 88 15.23 -1.71 2.03
CA LEU A 88 16.63 -1.76 2.47
C LEU A 88 16.80 -1.12 3.85
N LYS A 89 16.11 0.00 4.10
CA LYS A 89 16.07 0.67 5.40
C LYS A 89 15.51 -0.25 6.48
N ALA A 90 14.41 -0.94 6.21
CA ALA A 90 13.82 -1.90 7.12
C ALA A 90 14.77 -3.08 7.39
N LEU A 91 15.39 -3.66 6.35
CA LEU A 91 16.37 -4.75 6.49
C LEU A 91 17.54 -4.33 7.41
N LYS A 92 18.10 -3.13 7.21
CA LYS A 92 19.17 -2.59 8.06
C LYS A 92 18.71 -2.37 9.51
N ARG A 93 17.56 -1.73 9.72
CA ARG A 93 17.02 -1.46 11.07
C ARG A 93 16.73 -2.74 11.85
N PHE A 94 16.25 -3.79 11.17
CA PHE A 94 15.99 -5.08 11.78
C PHE A 94 17.22 -6.00 11.86
N ARG A 95 18.40 -5.55 11.39
CA ARG A 95 19.61 -6.38 11.27
C ARG A 95 19.31 -7.73 10.60
N SER A 96 18.58 -7.66 9.50
CA SER A 96 18.08 -8.81 8.75
C SER A 96 19.17 -9.43 7.88
N ASP A 97 19.28 -10.76 7.88
CA ASP A 97 20.15 -11.51 6.97
C ASP A 97 19.56 -11.71 5.57
N ILE A 98 18.29 -11.32 5.37
CA ILE A 98 17.64 -11.37 4.05
C ILE A 98 18.41 -10.53 3.04
N LYS A 99 18.83 -11.16 1.93
CA LYS A 99 19.58 -10.51 0.87
C LYS A 99 18.65 -9.74 -0.07
N PRO A 100 18.80 -8.42 -0.20
CA PRO A 100 18.02 -7.66 -1.17
C PRO A 100 18.55 -7.91 -2.58
N VAL A 101 17.64 -8.06 -3.54
CA VAL A 101 17.95 -8.21 -4.97
C VAL A 101 17.03 -7.28 -5.74
N THR A 102 17.57 -6.51 -6.67
CA THR A 102 16.74 -5.66 -7.51
C THR A 102 16.80 -6.06 -8.98
N ILE A 103 15.68 -5.84 -9.68
CA ILE A 103 15.56 -6.07 -11.12
C ILE A 103 15.14 -4.77 -11.79
N LYS A 104 15.71 -4.50 -12.97
CA LYS A 104 15.32 -3.32 -13.76
C LYS A 104 13.87 -3.45 -14.20
N ARG A 105 13.08 -2.42 -13.93
CA ARG A 105 11.68 -2.33 -14.38
C ARG A 105 11.65 -2.06 -15.89
N MET A 106 10.88 -2.87 -16.59
CA MET A 106 10.55 -2.68 -18.00
C MET A 106 9.12 -2.13 -18.12
N GLY A 107 8.87 -1.33 -19.17
CA GLY A 107 7.56 -0.74 -19.46
C GLY A 107 7.38 0.70 -18.97
N GLN A 108 6.12 1.15 -18.98
CA GLN A 108 5.77 2.54 -18.73
C GLN A 108 6.00 2.98 -17.27
N GLY A 109 6.17 4.30 -17.09
CA GLY A 109 6.23 4.94 -15.78
C GLY A 109 5.01 4.57 -14.92
N TYR A 110 5.20 4.49 -13.60
CA TYR A 110 4.20 3.98 -12.63
C TYR A 110 2.80 4.66 -12.73
N ASN A 111 2.76 5.92 -13.18
CA ASN A 111 1.53 6.71 -13.35
C ASN A 111 1.14 6.99 -14.81
N SER A 112 1.81 6.38 -15.80
CA SER A 112 1.43 6.58 -17.19
C SER A 112 0.05 5.98 -17.44
N LEU A 113 -0.81 6.76 -18.11
CA LEU A 113 -2.12 6.36 -18.61
C LEU A 113 -2.05 5.91 -20.08
N GLU A 114 -0.87 5.96 -20.69
CA GLU A 114 -0.68 5.54 -22.07
C GLU A 114 -0.98 4.05 -22.22
N ARG A 115 -1.73 3.74 -23.28
CA ARG A 115 -2.13 2.39 -23.62
C ARG A 115 -1.12 1.84 -24.60
N ASP A 116 -0.14 1.10 -24.09
CA ASP A 116 0.81 0.40 -24.92
C ASP A 116 0.33 -1.03 -25.21
N SER A 117 0.87 -1.60 -26.27
CA SER A 117 0.72 -2.99 -26.69
C SER A 117 1.17 -3.99 -25.63
N SER A 118 2.14 -3.62 -24.78
CA SER A 118 2.64 -4.47 -23.68
C SER A 118 3.25 -3.65 -22.53
N PHE A 119 3.33 -4.24 -21.34
CA PHE A 119 3.91 -3.62 -20.13
C PHE A 119 3.27 -2.29 -19.68
N SER A 120 1.98 -2.11 -19.96
CA SER A 120 1.19 -1.00 -19.40
C SER A 120 1.19 -1.03 -17.87
N SER A 121 1.14 0.15 -17.25
CA SER A 121 1.09 0.25 -15.79
C SER A 121 -0.22 -0.33 -15.25
N ALA A 122 -0.21 -0.84 -14.01
CA ALA A 122 -1.44 -1.27 -13.34
C ALA A 122 -2.46 -0.12 -13.22
N THR A 123 -2.00 1.13 -13.20
CA THR A 123 -2.86 2.33 -13.21
C THR A 123 -3.56 2.50 -14.56
N ALA A 124 -2.85 2.34 -15.68
CA ALA A 124 -3.43 2.38 -17.02
C ALA A 124 -4.50 1.28 -17.21
N ILE A 125 -4.21 0.06 -16.75
CA ILE A 125 -5.17 -1.06 -16.81
C ILE A 125 -6.44 -0.76 -16.00
N ARG A 126 -6.29 -0.27 -14.75
CA ARG A 126 -7.46 0.09 -13.93
C ARG A 126 -8.24 1.27 -14.51
N HIS A 127 -7.56 2.27 -15.08
CA HIS A 127 -8.20 3.40 -15.74
C HIS A 127 -8.98 2.95 -16.98
N TYR A 128 -8.40 2.04 -17.77
CA TYR A 128 -9.08 1.39 -18.88
C TYR A 128 -10.35 0.67 -18.42
N LEU A 129 -10.25 -0.20 -17.40
CA LEU A 129 -11.39 -0.93 -16.83
C LEU A 129 -12.47 0.01 -16.29
N ASN A 130 -12.09 1.11 -15.63
CA ASN A 130 -13.05 2.08 -15.08
C ASN A 130 -13.85 2.82 -16.18
N GLY A 131 -13.30 2.92 -17.38
CA GLY A 131 -13.97 3.53 -18.54
C GLY A 131 -14.90 2.58 -19.29
N LEU A 132 -14.94 1.29 -18.94
CA LEU A 132 -15.83 0.32 -19.57
C LEU A 132 -17.26 0.46 -19.05
N THR A 133 -18.22 0.43 -19.96
CA THR A 133 -19.65 0.38 -19.64
C THR A 133 -20.16 -1.05 -19.45
N ASP A 134 -19.48 -2.02 -20.05
CA ASP A 134 -19.75 -3.45 -19.93
C ASP A 134 -18.45 -4.25 -19.74
N TYR A 135 -18.53 -5.33 -18.97
CA TYR A 135 -17.42 -6.18 -18.60
C TYR A 135 -17.53 -7.61 -19.17
N THR A 136 -18.58 -7.93 -19.95
CA THR A 136 -18.74 -9.26 -20.58
C THR A 136 -17.58 -9.60 -21.53
N GLY A 137 -16.97 -8.60 -22.15
CA GLY A 137 -15.87 -8.75 -23.13
C GLY A 137 -14.46 -8.89 -22.55
N ILE A 138 -14.27 -8.88 -21.23
CA ILE A 138 -12.93 -8.89 -20.60
C ILE A 138 -12.04 -10.03 -21.12
N GLY A 139 -12.60 -11.24 -21.28
CA GLY A 139 -11.84 -12.43 -21.69
C GLY A 139 -11.23 -12.30 -23.10
N SER A 140 -11.89 -11.58 -24.00
CA SER A 140 -11.48 -11.38 -25.38
C SER A 140 -10.88 -10.01 -25.65
N ASP A 141 -10.68 -9.18 -24.62
CA ASP A 141 -10.25 -7.80 -24.80
C ASP A 141 -8.79 -7.72 -25.27
N PRO A 142 -8.49 -7.11 -26.44
CA PRO A 142 -7.12 -7.08 -26.98
C PRO A 142 -6.13 -6.32 -26.10
N PHE A 143 -6.57 -5.23 -25.45
CA PHE A 143 -5.70 -4.42 -24.61
C PHE A 143 -5.34 -5.17 -23.32
N LEU A 144 -6.31 -5.83 -22.69
CA LEU A 144 -6.07 -6.65 -21.50
C LEU A 144 -5.22 -7.88 -21.85
N ASN A 145 -5.50 -8.57 -22.96
CA ASN A 145 -4.73 -9.73 -23.42
C ASN A 145 -3.27 -9.39 -23.75
N GLY A 146 -2.98 -8.17 -24.23
CA GLY A 146 -1.61 -7.69 -24.44
C GLY A 146 -0.85 -7.32 -23.16
N ASN A 147 -1.56 -7.06 -22.06
CA ASN A 147 -0.99 -6.47 -20.84
C ASN A 147 -1.14 -7.32 -19.57
N MET A 148 -1.86 -8.45 -19.62
CA MET A 148 -2.09 -9.32 -18.47
C MET A 148 -1.93 -10.81 -18.84
N PRO A 149 -1.38 -11.65 -17.95
CA PRO A 149 -1.38 -13.09 -18.17
C PRO A 149 -2.81 -13.66 -18.27
N ALA A 150 -3.01 -14.66 -19.13
CA ALA A 150 -4.31 -15.28 -19.37
C ALA A 150 -5.01 -15.79 -18.09
N ALA A 151 -4.25 -16.37 -17.14
CA ALA A 151 -4.80 -16.80 -15.85
C ALA A 151 -5.42 -15.64 -15.05
N CYS A 152 -4.79 -14.47 -15.08
CA CYS A 152 -5.30 -13.27 -14.41
C CYS A 152 -6.56 -12.73 -15.10
N ILE A 153 -6.60 -12.78 -16.44
CA ILE A 153 -7.77 -12.34 -17.23
C ILE A 153 -8.96 -13.26 -16.96
N ASN A 154 -8.75 -14.58 -16.90
CA ASN A 154 -9.81 -15.54 -16.62
C ASN A 154 -10.44 -15.29 -15.24
N ILE A 155 -9.61 -15.07 -14.20
CA ILE A 155 -10.10 -14.71 -12.87
C ILE A 155 -10.85 -13.38 -12.91
N LEU A 156 -10.31 -12.36 -13.58
CA LEU A 156 -10.94 -11.05 -13.68
C LEU A 156 -12.31 -11.13 -14.38
N ALA A 157 -12.41 -11.89 -15.47
CA ALA A 157 -13.65 -12.11 -16.22
C ALA A 157 -14.69 -12.85 -15.36
N GLN A 158 -14.27 -13.88 -14.61
CA GLN A 158 -15.14 -14.60 -13.70
C GLN A 158 -15.68 -13.68 -12.58
N GLU A 159 -14.79 -12.96 -11.89
CA GLU A 159 -15.19 -12.02 -10.83
C GLU A 159 -16.08 -10.89 -11.37
N ALA A 160 -15.88 -10.47 -12.62
CA ALA A 160 -16.72 -9.49 -13.28
C ALA A 160 -18.10 -10.03 -13.66
N ALA A 161 -18.19 -11.27 -14.12
CA ALA A 161 -19.46 -11.95 -14.41
C ALA A 161 -20.29 -12.14 -13.14
N GLU A 162 -19.62 -12.43 -12.01
CA GLU A 162 -20.28 -12.53 -10.69
C GLU A 162 -20.51 -11.15 -10.04
N GLY A 163 -20.11 -10.05 -10.67
CA GLY A 163 -20.32 -8.69 -10.16
C GLY A 163 -19.54 -8.36 -8.89
N ARG A 164 -18.46 -9.08 -8.60
CA ARG A 164 -17.51 -8.82 -7.50
C ARG A 164 -16.34 -7.95 -7.91
N SER A 165 -16.12 -7.77 -9.20
CA SER A 165 -15.07 -6.94 -9.79
C SER A 165 -15.58 -6.19 -11.04
N PRO A 166 -14.91 -5.11 -11.48
CA PRO A 166 -13.96 -4.31 -10.73
C PRO A 166 -14.63 -3.50 -9.62
N VAL A 167 -13.83 -3.12 -8.62
CA VAL A 167 -14.24 -2.28 -7.48
C VAL A 167 -13.38 -1.02 -7.48
N PHE A 168 -14.04 0.14 -7.51
CA PHE A 168 -13.37 1.44 -7.57
C PHE A 168 -13.67 2.27 -6.33
N PRO A 169 -12.79 3.24 -5.98
CA PRO A 169 -13.02 4.13 -4.84
C PRO A 169 -14.39 4.82 -4.88
N GLY A 170 -14.88 5.19 -6.07
CA GLY A 170 -16.18 5.84 -6.24
C GLY A 170 -17.36 5.02 -5.68
N HIS A 171 -17.26 3.69 -5.61
CA HIS A 171 -18.32 2.85 -5.03
C HIS A 171 -18.52 3.07 -3.52
N TYR A 172 -17.58 3.74 -2.85
CA TYR A 172 -17.66 4.06 -1.42
C TYR A 172 -17.93 5.54 -1.15
N ALA A 173 -18.19 6.35 -2.19
CA ALA A 173 -18.30 7.80 -2.07
C ALA A 173 -19.38 8.21 -1.07
N ASP A 174 -20.60 7.69 -1.23
CA ASP A 174 -21.72 8.03 -0.35
C ASP A 174 -21.47 7.61 1.10
N ILE A 175 -20.87 6.44 1.32
CA ILE A 175 -20.55 5.93 2.66
C ILE A 175 -19.53 6.85 3.33
N ILE A 176 -18.42 7.15 2.66
CA ILE A 176 -17.36 8.00 3.21
C ILE A 176 -17.88 9.42 3.44
N ILE A 177 -18.57 10.01 2.47
CA ILE A 177 -19.13 11.36 2.59
C ILE A 177 -20.11 11.41 3.76
N HIS A 178 -21.01 10.43 3.89
CA HIS A 178 -21.93 10.33 5.02
C HIS A 178 -21.19 10.23 6.36
N LEU A 179 -20.14 9.39 6.45
CA LEU A 179 -19.35 9.25 7.67
C LEU A 179 -18.71 10.58 8.10
N PHE A 180 -18.11 11.33 7.16
CA PHE A 180 -17.48 12.62 7.49
C PHE A 180 -18.50 13.74 7.79
N ARG A 181 -19.69 13.73 7.17
CA ARG A 181 -20.76 14.69 7.47
C ARG A 181 -21.27 14.53 8.90
N ASN A 182 -21.44 13.30 9.36
CA ASN A 182 -22.06 13.00 10.65
C ASN A 182 -21.05 12.90 11.81
N MET A 183 -19.79 12.57 11.54
CA MET A 183 -18.82 12.37 12.61
C MET A 183 -18.39 13.69 13.28
N PRO A 184 -18.32 13.74 14.63
CA PRO A 184 -17.75 14.89 15.34
C PRO A 184 -16.29 15.15 14.96
N ALA A 185 -15.87 16.42 14.96
CA ALA A 185 -14.51 16.81 14.53
C ALA A 185 -13.44 16.15 15.41
N GLU A 186 -13.73 15.97 16.70
CA GLU A 186 -12.88 15.34 17.70
C GLU A 186 -12.63 13.86 17.39
N ARG A 187 -13.60 13.18 16.75
CA ARG A 187 -13.46 11.79 16.32
C ARG A 187 -12.71 11.70 15.00
N ILE A 188 -12.93 12.64 14.07
CA ILE A 188 -12.14 12.74 12.83
C ILE A 188 -10.66 13.00 13.15
N ALA A 189 -10.37 13.86 14.14
CA ALA A 189 -9.01 14.15 14.59
C ALA A 189 -8.26 12.92 15.11
N LYS A 190 -8.97 11.87 15.56
CA LYS A 190 -8.38 10.60 16.03
C LYS A 190 -8.09 9.61 14.90
N LEU A 191 -8.34 9.94 13.64
CA LEU A 191 -7.94 9.11 12.51
C LEU A 191 -6.40 9.12 12.34
N PRO A 192 -5.83 8.07 11.74
CA PRO A 192 -4.43 8.06 11.34
C PRO A 192 -4.10 9.19 10.37
N TYR A 193 -2.82 9.60 10.35
CA TYR A 193 -2.28 10.58 9.40
C TYR A 193 -2.88 11.98 9.51
N MET A 194 -3.60 12.30 10.58
CA MET A 194 -4.14 13.63 10.82
C MET A 194 -3.03 14.64 11.14
N GLY A 195 -3.34 15.92 10.91
CA GLY A 195 -2.56 17.07 11.35
C GLY A 195 -3.54 18.14 11.81
N GLU A 196 -3.06 19.09 12.60
CA GLU A 196 -3.92 20.13 13.20
C GLU A 196 -4.81 20.84 12.15
N GLY A 197 -6.11 20.91 12.44
CA GLY A 197 -7.11 21.58 11.62
C GLY A 197 -7.55 20.81 10.36
N LEU A 198 -6.94 19.66 10.07
CA LEU A 198 -7.29 18.85 8.89
C LEU A 198 -8.71 18.26 9.02
N GLU A 199 -9.16 17.96 10.24
CA GLU A 199 -10.50 17.47 10.55
C GLU A 199 -11.59 18.44 10.10
N ASN A 200 -11.38 19.74 10.36
CA ASN A 200 -12.31 20.79 9.96
C ASN A 200 -12.36 20.94 8.44
N ARG A 201 -11.19 20.84 7.78
CA ARG A 201 -11.10 20.90 6.31
C ARG A 201 -11.82 19.72 5.65
N LEU A 202 -11.62 18.50 6.16
CA LEU A 202 -12.28 17.28 5.69
C LEU A 202 -13.80 17.37 5.90
N LYS A 203 -14.24 17.85 7.06
CA LYS A 203 -15.66 18.01 7.35
C LYS A 203 -16.32 19.04 6.43
N LYS A 204 -15.66 20.18 6.19
CA LYS A 204 -16.13 21.20 5.23
C LYS A 204 -16.17 20.65 3.80
N ALA A 205 -15.14 19.91 3.39
CA ALA A 205 -15.09 19.29 2.07
C ALA A 205 -16.23 18.28 1.88
N ALA A 206 -16.50 17.42 2.86
CA ALA A 206 -17.60 16.46 2.80
C ALA A 206 -18.98 17.12 2.58
N ILE A 207 -19.21 18.34 3.07
CA ILE A 207 -20.47 19.08 2.82
C ILE A 207 -20.60 19.50 1.35
N GLY A 208 -19.51 19.98 0.74
CA GLY A 208 -19.53 20.53 -0.63
C GLY A 208 -19.20 19.52 -1.74
N SER A 209 -18.83 18.29 -1.41
CA SER A 209 -18.42 17.27 -2.40
C SER A 209 -19.55 16.34 -2.81
N VAL A 210 -19.56 15.96 -4.08
CA VAL A 210 -20.44 14.94 -4.66
C VAL A 210 -19.68 13.62 -4.84
N THR A 211 -18.42 13.68 -5.28
CA THR A 211 -17.56 12.52 -5.47
C THR A 211 -16.40 12.49 -4.47
N LEU A 212 -15.74 11.33 -4.34
CA LEU A 212 -14.50 11.24 -3.56
C LEU A 212 -13.37 12.09 -4.14
N ASP A 213 -13.28 12.21 -5.46
CA ASP A 213 -12.23 13.01 -6.09
C ASP A 213 -12.45 14.51 -5.85
N ASP A 214 -13.70 14.98 -5.79
CA ASP A 214 -14.02 16.34 -5.35
C ASP A 214 -13.56 16.56 -3.91
N MET A 215 -13.86 15.61 -3.02
CA MET A 215 -13.52 15.69 -1.61
C MET A 215 -12.00 15.70 -1.41
N VAL A 216 -11.27 14.85 -2.14
CA VAL A 216 -9.80 14.86 -2.12
C VAL A 216 -9.27 16.20 -2.61
N SER A 217 -9.75 16.68 -3.76
CA SER A 217 -9.24 17.91 -4.40
C SER A 217 -9.47 19.16 -3.54
N ALA A 218 -10.58 19.23 -2.81
CA ALA A 218 -10.87 20.35 -1.89
C ALA A 218 -9.93 20.42 -0.67
N VAL A 219 -9.28 19.29 -0.32
CA VAL A 219 -8.46 19.16 0.89
C VAL A 219 -6.95 19.18 0.58
N VAL A 220 -6.56 18.77 -0.63
CA VAL A 220 -5.17 18.70 -1.06
C VAL A 220 -4.47 20.06 -0.95
N THR A 221 -3.26 20.03 -0.39
CA THR A 221 -2.34 21.17 -0.32
C THR A 221 -0.90 20.67 -0.49
N SER A 222 0.07 21.58 -0.57
CA SER A 222 1.50 21.24 -0.53
C SER A 222 1.89 20.44 0.73
N ARG A 223 1.21 20.68 1.86
CA ARG A 223 1.40 19.96 3.13
C ARG A 223 0.67 18.61 3.16
N TYR A 224 -0.43 18.47 2.43
CA TYR A 224 -1.29 17.29 2.43
C TYR A 224 -1.49 16.74 1.01
N PRO A 225 -0.60 15.83 0.55
CA PRO A 225 -0.72 15.19 -0.75
C PRO A 225 -1.98 14.34 -0.88
N ALA A 226 -2.49 14.18 -2.11
CA ALA A 226 -3.71 13.40 -2.39
C ALA A 226 -3.67 11.97 -1.84
N SER A 227 -2.52 11.30 -1.88
CA SER A 227 -2.35 9.96 -1.33
C SER A 227 -2.55 9.90 0.19
N ARG A 228 -2.14 10.94 0.93
CA ARG A 228 -2.39 11.06 2.37
C ARG A 228 -3.88 11.25 2.65
N ILE A 229 -4.55 12.12 1.89
CA ILE A 229 -5.99 12.35 2.04
C ILE A 229 -6.77 11.06 1.76
N LYS A 230 -6.48 10.36 0.65
CA LYS A 230 -7.10 9.06 0.33
C LYS A 230 -6.91 8.05 1.47
N ARG A 231 -5.72 7.96 2.08
CA ARG A 231 -5.48 7.09 3.25
C ARG A 231 -6.36 7.46 4.45
N ILE A 232 -6.57 8.74 4.73
CA ILE A 232 -7.45 9.19 5.82
C ILE A 232 -8.90 8.79 5.53
N LEU A 233 -9.39 9.01 4.31
CA LEU A 233 -10.75 8.65 3.91
C LEU A 233 -11.02 7.14 4.08
N PHE A 234 -10.08 6.30 3.66
CA PHE A 234 -10.23 4.85 3.80
C PHE A 234 -9.92 4.34 5.22
N SER A 235 -9.16 5.09 6.03
CA SER A 235 -9.03 4.81 7.47
C SER A 235 -10.37 5.00 8.19
N MET A 236 -11.14 6.03 7.79
CA MET A 236 -12.51 6.21 8.27
C MET A 236 -13.40 5.03 7.87
N LEU A 237 -13.37 4.62 6.61
CA LEU A 237 -14.19 3.52 6.10
C LEU A 237 -13.91 2.19 6.83
N THR A 238 -12.63 1.90 7.10
CA THR A 238 -12.20 0.65 7.76
C THR A 238 -12.26 0.73 9.30
N GLY A 239 -12.50 1.93 9.85
CA GLY A 239 -12.51 2.17 11.28
C GLY A 239 -11.13 2.12 11.95
N MET A 240 -10.05 2.36 11.20
CA MET A 240 -8.70 2.48 11.77
C MET A 240 -8.57 3.79 12.56
N THR A 241 -7.96 3.73 13.75
CA THR A 241 -7.67 4.90 14.60
C THR A 241 -6.15 5.12 14.72
N ALA A 242 -5.74 6.36 15.01
CA ALA A 242 -4.34 6.68 15.25
C ALA A 242 -3.77 5.88 16.43
N GLU A 243 -4.53 5.81 17.54
CA GLU A 243 -4.19 5.03 18.73
C GLU A 243 -3.94 3.56 18.41
N PHE A 244 -4.84 2.92 17.67
CA PHE A 244 -4.69 1.50 17.33
C PHE A 244 -3.50 1.28 16.39
N LEU A 245 -3.30 2.16 15.41
CA LEU A 245 -2.14 2.10 14.54
C LEU A 245 -0.82 2.28 15.32
N ASP A 246 -0.79 3.18 16.30
CA ASP A 246 0.40 3.45 17.11
C ASP A 246 0.71 2.30 18.08
N GLU A 247 -0.32 1.67 18.65
CA GLU A 247 -0.19 0.43 19.41
C GLU A 247 0.41 -0.69 18.55
N LEU A 248 -0.07 -0.86 17.30
CA LEU A 248 0.50 -1.82 16.36
C LEU A 248 1.98 -1.52 16.06
N LYS A 249 2.32 -0.24 15.81
CA LYS A 249 3.72 0.18 15.56
C LYS A 249 4.64 -0.19 16.73
N ALA A 250 4.21 0.10 17.95
CA ALA A 250 4.97 -0.19 19.16
C ALA A 250 5.23 -1.69 19.35
N ASN A 251 4.36 -2.53 18.78
CA ASN A 251 4.44 -3.99 18.85
C ASN A 251 4.87 -4.64 17.52
N GLY A 252 5.64 -3.93 16.68
CA GLY A 252 6.26 -4.52 15.49
C GLY A 252 5.36 -4.64 14.25
N TYR A 253 4.23 -3.94 14.24
CA TYR A 253 3.19 -3.94 13.20
C TYR A 253 2.47 -5.28 13.04
N ALA A 254 3.17 -6.28 12.49
CA ALA A 254 2.59 -7.58 12.18
C ALA A 254 2.46 -8.43 13.44
N GLN A 255 1.25 -8.90 13.72
CA GLN A 255 0.95 -9.72 14.90
C GLN A 255 0.76 -11.21 14.57
N TYR A 256 0.62 -11.55 13.30
CA TYR A 256 0.53 -12.93 12.80
C TYR A 256 0.88 -12.98 11.31
N VAL A 257 1.05 -14.20 10.80
CA VAL A 257 1.19 -14.51 9.38
C VAL A 257 -0.13 -15.12 8.90
N ARG A 258 -0.83 -14.43 7.99
CA ARG A 258 -2.05 -14.94 7.35
C ARG A 258 -1.69 -15.64 6.03
N VAL A 259 -2.07 -16.91 5.90
CA VAL A 259 -1.94 -17.63 4.63
C VAL A 259 -3.21 -17.41 3.81
N LEU A 260 -3.08 -16.74 2.67
CA LEU A 260 -4.19 -16.48 1.73
C LEU A 260 -4.24 -17.51 0.59
N GLY A 261 -3.10 -18.11 0.26
CA GLY A 261 -3.02 -19.21 -0.70
C GLY A 261 -1.63 -19.83 -0.78
N PHE A 262 -1.53 -21.02 -1.35
CA PHE A 262 -0.28 -21.77 -1.54
C PHE A 262 -0.44 -22.82 -2.65
N ASN A 263 0.67 -23.26 -3.23
CA ASN A 263 0.71 -24.43 -4.12
C ASN A 263 1.44 -25.60 -3.47
N ASP A 264 1.79 -26.64 -4.23
CA ASP A 264 2.53 -27.80 -3.70
C ASP A 264 3.89 -27.42 -3.12
N THR A 265 4.64 -26.56 -3.79
CA THR A 265 5.89 -25.99 -3.25
C THR A 265 5.63 -25.20 -1.97
N GLY A 266 4.60 -24.34 -1.97
CA GLY A 266 4.19 -23.56 -0.81
C GLY A 266 3.77 -24.42 0.38
N ARG A 267 3.13 -25.57 0.14
CA ARG A 267 2.77 -26.54 1.19
C ARG A 267 4.01 -27.09 1.90
N LEU A 268 5.05 -27.44 1.14
CA LEU A 268 6.34 -27.89 1.71
C LEU A 268 6.99 -26.79 2.56
N LEU A 269 6.96 -25.55 2.08
CA LEU A 269 7.49 -24.39 2.80
C LEU A 269 6.69 -24.08 4.08
N LEU A 270 5.35 -24.20 4.05
CA LEU A 270 4.50 -23.97 5.23
C LEU A 270 4.86 -24.86 6.42
N SER A 271 5.29 -26.10 6.16
CA SER A 271 5.79 -27.00 7.20
C SER A 271 7.05 -26.43 7.88
N ARG A 272 7.96 -25.82 7.10
CA ARG A 272 9.16 -25.15 7.63
C ARG A 272 8.82 -23.83 8.33
N ILE A 273 7.94 -23.02 7.76
CA ILE A 273 7.48 -21.75 8.34
C ILE A 273 6.91 -21.99 9.74
N ARG A 274 6.04 -22.98 9.92
CA ARG A 274 5.45 -23.29 11.23
C ARG A 274 6.47 -23.62 12.32
N LYS A 275 7.66 -24.11 11.96
CA LYS A 275 8.73 -24.44 12.89
C LYS A 275 9.65 -23.26 13.21
N LYS A 276 9.81 -22.33 12.27
CA LYS A 276 10.79 -21.23 12.36
C LYS A 276 10.18 -19.84 12.53
N ALA A 277 8.88 -19.68 12.29
CA ALA A 277 8.23 -18.38 12.36
C ALA A 277 8.20 -17.87 13.81
N SER A 278 8.50 -16.59 13.98
CA SER A 278 8.40 -15.92 15.27
C SER A 278 7.00 -15.41 15.59
N LEU A 279 6.12 -15.35 14.58
CA LEU A 279 4.73 -14.94 14.70
C LEU A 279 3.79 -16.13 14.48
N PRO A 280 2.59 -16.13 15.11
CA PRO A 280 1.57 -17.15 14.86
C PRO A 280 1.20 -17.25 13.39
N VAL A 281 1.11 -18.48 12.86
CA VAL A 281 0.73 -18.73 11.46
C VAL A 281 -0.73 -19.16 11.37
N ILE A 282 -1.57 -18.33 10.77
CA ILE A 282 -3.00 -18.58 10.57
C ILE A 282 -3.24 -19.10 9.15
N VAL A 283 -3.65 -20.37 9.07
CA VAL A 283 -4.05 -21.02 7.81
C VAL A 283 -5.56 -21.04 7.65
N LYS A 284 -6.29 -21.46 8.68
CA LYS A 284 -7.77 -21.39 8.68
C LYS A 284 -8.22 -20.19 9.51
N PRO A 285 -9.28 -19.47 9.10
CA PRO A 285 -9.76 -18.32 9.86
C PRO A 285 -9.99 -18.61 11.34
N ALA A 286 -10.59 -19.76 11.68
CA ALA A 286 -10.82 -20.19 13.07
C ALA A 286 -9.57 -20.19 13.97
N GLY A 287 -8.36 -20.22 13.41
CA GLY A 287 -7.10 -20.12 14.14
C GLY A 287 -6.93 -18.82 14.93
N PHE A 288 -7.64 -17.73 14.56
CA PHE A 288 -7.52 -16.43 15.22
C PHE A 288 -7.91 -16.46 16.72
N ARG A 289 -8.76 -17.41 17.13
CA ARG A 289 -9.21 -17.54 18.53
C ARG A 289 -8.06 -17.78 19.52
N LYS A 290 -6.94 -18.33 19.04
CA LYS A 290 -5.75 -18.65 19.84
C LYS A 290 -4.73 -17.50 19.90
N LEU A 291 -4.99 -16.41 19.18
CA LEU A 291 -4.13 -15.23 19.20
C LEU A 291 -4.23 -14.46 20.52
N ASP A 292 -3.21 -13.67 20.81
CA ASP A 292 -3.24 -12.67 21.88
C ASP A 292 -4.25 -11.53 21.58
N ASN A 293 -4.43 -10.63 22.53
CA ASN A 293 -5.43 -9.58 22.44
C ASN A 293 -5.20 -8.61 21.26
N LEU A 294 -3.94 -8.20 21.03
CA LEU A 294 -3.63 -7.23 19.98
C LEU A 294 -3.80 -7.86 18.58
N ALA A 295 -3.32 -9.08 18.42
CA ALA A 295 -3.49 -9.87 17.21
C ALA A 295 -4.98 -10.16 16.90
N LYS A 296 -5.81 -10.44 17.91
CA LYS A 296 -7.26 -10.58 17.75
C LYS A 296 -7.91 -9.29 17.25
N ARG A 297 -7.60 -8.16 17.86
CA ARG A 297 -8.12 -6.84 17.44
C ARG A 297 -7.70 -6.49 16.01
N LEU A 298 -6.47 -6.86 15.62
CA LEU A 298 -6.01 -6.71 14.23
C LEU A 298 -6.83 -7.59 13.27
N PHE A 299 -7.06 -8.84 13.62
CA PHE A 299 -7.89 -9.75 12.82
C PHE A 299 -9.34 -9.27 12.70
N GLU A 300 -9.93 -8.77 13.79
CA GLU A 300 -11.27 -8.15 13.77
C GLU A 300 -11.33 -6.88 12.91
N HIS A 301 -10.24 -6.11 12.87
CA HIS A 301 -10.14 -4.97 11.97
C HIS A 301 -10.05 -5.41 10.50
N GLU A 302 -9.31 -6.49 10.18
CA GLU A 302 -9.30 -7.09 8.84
C GLU A 302 -10.71 -7.57 8.43
N ILE A 303 -11.45 -8.22 9.32
CA ILE A 303 -12.85 -8.63 9.09
C ILE A 303 -13.70 -7.42 8.73
N ARG A 304 -13.67 -6.36 9.55
CA ARG A 304 -14.45 -5.13 9.27
C ARG A 304 -14.03 -4.46 7.97
N SER A 305 -12.75 -4.55 7.62
CA SER A 305 -12.23 -4.00 6.36
C SER A 305 -12.74 -4.79 5.16
N THR A 306 -12.77 -6.12 5.24
CA THR A 306 -13.38 -6.98 4.22
C THR A 306 -14.89 -6.73 4.12
N ASP A 307 -15.59 -6.58 5.25
CA ASP A 307 -17.02 -6.28 5.29
C ASP A 307 -17.34 -4.92 4.66
N ALA A 308 -16.49 -3.91 4.89
CA ALA A 308 -16.61 -2.63 4.20
C ALA A 308 -16.31 -2.76 2.69
N TYR A 309 -15.29 -3.54 2.32
CA TYR A 309 -14.88 -3.74 0.91
C TYR A 309 -15.99 -4.39 0.08
N VAL A 310 -16.66 -5.42 0.59
CA VAL A 310 -17.71 -6.11 -0.18
C VAL A 310 -18.91 -5.22 -0.50
N LEU A 311 -19.13 -4.12 0.24
CA LEU A 311 -20.19 -3.14 -0.08
C LEU A 311 -19.95 -2.45 -1.43
N GLY A 312 -18.71 -2.42 -1.91
CA GLY A 312 -18.34 -1.87 -3.21
C GLY A 312 -18.61 -2.80 -4.39
N PHE A 313 -19.11 -4.03 -4.18
CA PHE A 313 -19.45 -4.95 -5.26
C PHE A 313 -20.67 -4.50 -6.05
N ARG A 314 -20.69 -4.74 -7.37
CA ARG A 314 -21.83 -4.42 -8.23
C ARG A 314 -23.04 -5.31 -7.92
N SER A 315 -22.79 -6.59 -7.66
CA SER A 315 -23.83 -7.56 -7.28
C SER A 315 -24.20 -7.44 -5.80
N GLN A 316 -25.46 -7.09 -5.51
CA GLN A 316 -25.97 -6.93 -4.14
C GLN A 316 -25.87 -8.24 -3.33
N ASN A 317 -26.11 -9.39 -3.96
CA ASN A 317 -26.05 -10.70 -3.32
C ASN A 317 -24.66 -11.04 -2.78
N HIS A 318 -23.61 -10.43 -3.34
CA HIS A 318 -22.24 -10.63 -2.87
C HIS A 318 -21.78 -9.61 -1.82
N ARG A 319 -22.61 -8.62 -1.44
CA ARG A 319 -22.31 -7.62 -0.41
C ARG A 319 -22.47 -8.13 1.04
N ILE A 320 -22.80 -9.41 1.21
CA ILE A 320 -22.89 -10.06 2.53
C ILE A 320 -21.50 -10.07 3.19
N GLY A 321 -21.45 -9.62 4.45
CA GLY A 321 -20.23 -9.59 5.26
C GLY A 321 -19.80 -10.93 5.84
N SER A 322 -18.86 -10.91 6.78
CA SER A 322 -18.26 -12.05 7.46
C SER A 322 -17.52 -13.04 6.55
N LYS A 323 -17.16 -12.66 5.33
CA LYS A 323 -16.42 -13.53 4.38
C LYS A 323 -15.03 -13.90 4.89
N GLU A 324 -14.41 -13.05 5.69
CA GLU A 324 -13.07 -13.29 6.25
C GLU A 324 -13.02 -14.50 7.21
N TYR A 325 -14.17 -14.88 7.80
CA TYR A 325 -14.30 -16.05 8.67
C TYR A 325 -14.43 -17.37 7.90
N THR A 326 -14.91 -17.32 6.66
CA THR A 326 -15.28 -18.50 5.87
C THR A 326 -14.33 -18.75 4.71
N ALA A 327 -13.62 -17.70 4.26
CA ALA A 327 -12.62 -17.79 3.21
C ALA A 327 -11.45 -18.70 3.64
N SER A 328 -11.40 -19.89 3.05
CA SER A 328 -10.25 -20.78 3.16
C SER A 328 -9.14 -20.33 2.20
N PRO A 329 -7.87 -20.56 2.53
CA PRO A 329 -6.77 -20.22 1.64
C PRO A 329 -6.89 -20.97 0.31
N VAL A 330 -6.57 -20.26 -0.78
CA VAL A 330 -6.59 -20.83 -2.12
C VAL A 330 -5.45 -21.84 -2.26
N TYR A 331 -5.78 -23.08 -2.63
CA TYR A 331 -4.77 -24.08 -2.96
C TYR A 331 -4.74 -24.30 -4.47
N ILE A 332 -3.58 -24.02 -5.07
CA ILE A 332 -3.33 -24.24 -6.50
C ILE A 332 -2.48 -25.50 -6.61
N ARG A 333 -2.99 -26.53 -7.30
CA ARG A 333 -2.19 -27.72 -7.58
C ARG A 333 -1.11 -27.37 -8.60
#